data_AF-A0A242M956-F1
#
_entry.id   AF-A0A242M956-F1
#
_cell.length_a   1.000
_cell.length_b   1.000
_cell.length_c   1.000
_cell.angle_alpha   90.00
_cell.angle_beta   90.00
_cell.angle_gamma   90.00
#
_symmetry.space_group_name_H-M   'P 1'
#
loop_
_entity.id
_entity.type
_entity.pdbx_description
1 polymer ?
#
loop_
_entity_poly.entity_id
_entity_poly.type
_entity_poly.pdbx_seq_one_letter_code
_entity_poly.pdbx_strand_id
1 'polypeptide(L)'
;MVVVTPFGAFVVCVMPFQGSVEPGLDAETLIAAHAEDGAALHTAPVRRLAAVLRALRSLLSVYGCPVEGLAIAAATPCQIHPLLPESILAPDELYHYLRLRLLRFFEIRKPHVVVSQAIDVIDRRSKKPKCEPR
;
A
#
# COMPACT_ATOMS: atom_id res chain seq x y z
N MET A 1 3.16 7.37 -1.61
CA MET A 1 2.86 7.62 -3.04
C MET A 1 1.52 6.98 -3.40
N VAL A 2 0.77 7.51 -4.35
CA VAL A 2 -0.46 6.86 -4.88
C VAL A 2 -0.23 6.53 -6.35
N VAL A 3 -0.55 5.31 -6.76
CA VAL A 3 -0.45 4.82 -8.14
C VAL A 3 -1.83 4.36 -8.58
N VAL A 4 -2.28 4.79 -9.76
CA VAL A 4 -3.59 4.41 -10.31
C VAL A 4 -3.37 3.54 -11.55
N THR A 5 -4.07 2.41 -11.61
CA THR A 5 -4.07 1.47 -12.74
C THR A 5 -5.51 1.25 -13.23
N PRO A 6 -5.72 0.63 -14.40
CA PRO A 6 -7.06 0.26 -14.88
C PRO A 6 -7.79 -0.76 -13.99
N PHE A 7 -7.11 -1.36 -13.02
CA PHE A 7 -7.67 -2.37 -12.11
C PHE A 7 -7.68 -1.95 -10.64
N GLY A 8 -7.22 -0.73 -10.31
CA GLY A 8 -7.27 -0.21 -8.93
C GLY A 8 -6.32 0.95 -8.66
N ALA A 9 -6.39 1.48 -7.45
CA ALA A 9 -5.45 2.45 -6.91
C ALA A 9 -4.67 1.85 -5.73
N PHE A 10 -3.37 2.12 -5.69
CA PHE A 10 -2.43 1.57 -4.72
C PHE A 10 -1.73 2.69 -3.97
N VAL A 11 -1.86 2.70 -2.64
CA VAL A 11 -1.12 3.60 -1.76
C VAL A 11 0.16 2.90 -1.34
N VAL A 12 1.28 3.32 -1.91
CA VAL A 12 2.60 2.72 -1.69
C VAL A 12 3.31 3.46 -0.56
N CYS A 13 3.65 2.71 0.49
CA CYS A 13 4.56 3.09 1.57
C CYS A 13 5.88 2.35 1.38
N VAL A 14 6.98 3.07 1.31
CA VAL A 14 8.32 2.47 1.26
C VAL A 14 8.88 2.44 2.67
N MET A 15 9.38 1.29 3.09
CA MET A 15 9.98 1.06 4.40
C MET A 15 11.49 0.88 4.23
N PRO A 16 12.33 1.56 5.03
CA PRO A 16 13.79 1.44 4.93
C PRO A 16 14.34 0.18 5.62
N PHE A 17 13.54 -0.89 5.73
CA PHE A 17 13.93 -2.10 6.44
C PHE A 17 15.00 -2.87 5.67
N GLN A 18 15.95 -3.45 6.40
CA GLN A 18 17.05 -4.27 5.90
C GLN A 18 17.05 -5.62 6.60
N GLY A 19 17.50 -6.69 5.92
CA GLY A 19 17.55 -8.04 6.50
C GLY A 19 16.18 -8.71 6.48
N SER A 20 15.65 -9.13 7.63
CA SER A 20 14.34 -9.80 7.73
C SER A 20 13.26 -8.86 8.28
N VAL A 21 12.01 -9.10 7.87
CA VAL A 21 10.82 -8.45 8.41
C VAL A 21 9.88 -9.55 8.88
N GLU A 22 9.57 -9.52 10.17
CA GLU A 22 8.74 -10.52 10.87
C GLU A 22 7.51 -9.86 11.50
N PRO A 23 6.44 -10.64 11.77
CA PRO A 23 5.32 -10.16 12.55
C PRO A 23 5.77 -9.72 13.95
N GLY A 24 5.21 -8.62 14.45
CA GLY A 24 5.34 -8.26 15.85
C GLY A 24 4.37 -9.05 16.75
N LEU A 25 4.17 -8.55 17.97
CA LEU A 25 3.25 -9.15 18.93
C LEU A 25 1.77 -9.01 18.50
N ASP A 26 1.48 -8.06 17.62
CA ASP A 26 0.15 -7.79 17.09
C ASP A 26 0.21 -7.38 15.61
N ALA A 27 -0.95 -7.24 14.98
CA ALA A 27 -1.07 -6.82 13.57
C ALA A 27 -0.58 -5.39 13.30
N GLU A 28 -0.29 -4.63 14.36
CA GLU A 28 0.08 -3.22 14.32
C GLU A 28 1.59 -3.02 14.50
N THR A 29 2.34 -4.11 14.68
CA THR A 29 3.77 -4.11 14.93
C THR A 29 4.49 -5.07 13.99
N LEU A 30 5.72 -4.71 13.64
CA LEU A 30 6.65 -5.49 12.85
C LEU A 30 7.99 -5.51 13.56
N ILE A 31 8.73 -6.59 13.42
CA ILE A 31 10.13 -6.66 13.83
C ILE A 31 10.97 -6.66 12.56
N ALA A 32 11.88 -5.71 12.43
CA ALA A 32 12.87 -5.72 11.37
C ALA A 32 14.23 -6.05 11.98
N ALA A 33 14.93 -7.04 11.45
CA ALA A 33 16.24 -7.45 11.94
C ALA A 33 17.30 -7.34 10.86
N HIS A 34 18.35 -6.58 11.15
CA HIS A 34 19.56 -6.55 10.33
C HIS A 34 20.72 -7.25 11.03
N ALA A 35 21.63 -7.85 10.25
CA ALA A 35 22.72 -8.65 10.79
C ALA A 35 23.66 -7.84 11.71
N GLU A 36 23.82 -6.54 11.44
CA GLU A 36 24.71 -5.67 12.21
C GLU A 36 23.99 -4.92 13.35
N ASP A 37 22.72 -4.54 13.14
CA ASP A 37 21.99 -3.66 14.06
C ASP A 37 21.05 -4.40 15.04
N GLY A 38 20.90 -5.72 14.88
CA GLY A 38 19.96 -6.52 15.65
C GLY A 38 18.50 -6.28 15.26
N ALA A 39 17.58 -6.73 16.12
CA ALA A 39 16.14 -6.66 15.89
C ALA A 39 15.53 -5.37 16.48
N ALA A 40 14.77 -4.64 15.67
CA ALA A 40 14.08 -3.42 16.04
C ALA A 40 12.56 -3.53 15.86
N LEU A 41 11.80 -3.01 16.82
CA LEU A 41 10.35 -2.93 16.76
C LEU A 41 9.89 -1.70 15.96
N HIS A 42 9.00 -1.93 15.00
CA HIS A 42 8.44 -0.90 14.15
C HIS A 42 6.91 -0.93 14.16
N THR A 43 6.28 0.22 13.96
CA THR A 43 4.85 0.30 13.67
C THR A 43 4.56 -0.24 12.28
N ALA A 44 3.56 -1.11 12.18
CA ALA A 44 3.13 -1.67 10.90
C ALA A 44 2.59 -0.59 9.94
N PRO A 45 2.82 -0.76 8.63
CA PRO A 45 2.34 0.14 7.58
C PRO A 45 0.83 0.34 7.59
N VAL A 46 0.07 -0.64 8.08
CA VAL A 46 -1.40 -0.57 8.15
C VAL A 46 -1.86 0.68 8.90
N ARG A 47 -1.19 1.08 9.99
CA ARG A 47 -1.49 2.34 10.71
C ARG A 47 -1.20 3.56 9.87
N ARG A 48 -0.01 3.59 9.26
CA ARG A 48 0.44 4.74 8.45
C ARG A 48 -0.47 4.98 7.26
N LEU A 49 -0.99 3.89 6.68
CA LEU A 49 -1.82 3.93 5.49
C LEU A 49 -3.32 4.10 5.80
N ALA A 50 -3.78 3.76 7.01
CA ALA A 50 -5.20 3.70 7.35
C ALA A 50 -6.00 4.97 7.01
N ALA A 51 -5.49 6.15 7.38
CA ALA A 51 -6.18 7.41 7.12
C ALA A 51 -6.27 7.73 5.62
N VAL A 52 -5.17 7.53 4.89
CA VAL A 52 -5.10 7.76 3.44
C VAL A 52 -5.98 6.76 2.69
N LEU A 53 -5.93 5.49 3.07
CA LEU A 53 -6.78 4.45 2.50
C LEU A 53 -8.26 4.73 2.73
N ARG A 54 -8.65 5.15 3.95
CA ARG A 54 -10.04 5.52 4.25
C ARG A 54 -10.51 6.67 3.37
N ALA A 55 -9.70 7.73 3.25
CA ALA A 55 -10.03 8.89 2.44
C ALA A 55 -10.17 8.53 0.95
N LEU A 56 -9.22 7.78 0.39
CA LEU A 56 -9.23 7.38 -1.01
C LEU A 56 -10.35 6.38 -1.33
N ARG A 57 -10.64 5.42 -0.44
CA ARG A 57 -11.78 4.50 -0.60
C ARG A 57 -13.09 5.25 -0.65
N SER A 58 -13.28 6.24 0.22
CA SER A 58 -14.47 7.08 0.19
C SER A 58 -14.56 7.93 -1.07
N LEU A 59 -13.43 8.38 -1.61
CA LEU A 59 -13.35 9.25 -2.77
C LEU A 59 -13.58 8.49 -4.09
N LEU A 60 -13.03 7.29 -4.19
CA LEU A 60 -12.98 6.50 -5.42
C LEU A 60 -14.09 5.43 -5.52
N SER A 61 -14.88 5.23 -4.46
CA SER A 61 -16.00 4.28 -4.44
C SER A 61 -17.02 4.55 -5.54
N VAL A 62 -17.30 5.82 -5.85
CA VAL A 62 -18.24 6.25 -6.91
C VAL A 62 -17.79 5.77 -8.29
N TYR A 63 -16.48 5.58 -8.49
CA TYR A 63 -15.89 5.10 -9.74
C TYR A 63 -15.68 3.58 -9.74
N GLY A 64 -16.15 2.86 -8.72
CA GLY A 64 -15.92 1.43 -8.57
C GLY A 64 -14.45 1.03 -8.46
N CYS A 65 -13.55 1.99 -8.18
CA CYS A 65 -12.11 1.78 -8.17
C CYS A 65 -11.66 1.19 -6.81
N PRO A 66 -11.13 -0.05 -6.78
CA PRO A 66 -10.63 -0.63 -5.55
C PRO A 66 -9.37 0.11 -5.09
N VAL A 67 -9.22 0.28 -3.77
CA VAL A 67 -8.07 0.97 -3.18
C VAL A 67 -7.37 0.08 -2.15
N GLU A 68 -6.11 -0.21 -2.42
CA GLU A 68 -5.24 -1.06 -1.61
C GLU A 68 -4.03 -0.28 -1.09
N GLY A 69 -3.50 -0.70 0.06
CA GLY A 69 -2.24 -0.20 0.59
C GLY A 69 -1.16 -1.23 0.35
N LEU A 70 0.02 -0.79 -0.08
CA LEU A 70 1.20 -1.62 -0.24
C LEU A 70 2.32 -1.06 0.61
N ALA A 71 3.05 -1.94 1.27
CA ALA A 71 4.27 -1.61 1.97
C ALA A 71 5.43 -2.36 1.33
N ILE A 72 6.44 -1.64 0.88
CA ILE A 72 7.59 -2.22 0.18
C ILE A 72 8.81 -2.03 1.08
N ALA A 73 9.43 -3.11 1.53
CA ALA A 73 10.74 -3.06 2.18
C ALA A 73 11.79 -2.75 1.11
N ALA A 74 12.34 -1.54 1.08
CA ALA A 74 13.13 -1.06 -0.05
C ALA A 74 14.54 -1.68 -0.16
N ALA A 75 15.08 -2.24 0.92
CA ALA A 75 16.40 -2.84 0.85
C ALA A 75 16.33 -4.21 0.18
N THR A 76 17.35 -4.50 -0.62
CA THR A 76 17.50 -5.81 -1.27
C THR A 76 18.86 -6.39 -0.88
N PRO A 77 18.95 -7.67 -0.45
CA PRO A 77 17.82 -8.56 -0.19
C PRO A 77 17.08 -8.20 1.11
N CYS A 78 15.76 -8.36 1.10
CA CYS A 78 14.94 -8.31 2.32
C CYS A 78 14.04 -9.56 2.36
N GLN A 79 14.09 -10.28 3.47
CA GLN A 79 13.28 -11.49 3.67
C GLN A 79 11.98 -11.11 4.38
N ILE A 80 10.87 -11.21 3.67
CA ILE A 80 9.53 -11.02 4.24
C ILE A 80 9.04 -12.35 4.80
N HIS A 81 8.67 -12.36 6.07
CA HIS A 81 8.13 -13.55 6.71
C HIS A 81 6.76 -13.92 6.10
N PRO A 82 6.49 -15.21 5.76
CA PRO A 82 5.30 -15.62 5.02
C PRO A 82 3.97 -15.43 5.76
N LEU A 83 4.00 -15.23 7.08
CA LEU A 83 2.82 -14.91 7.89
C LEU A 83 2.47 -13.41 7.89
N LEU A 84 3.27 -12.56 7.25
CA LEU A 84 2.91 -11.16 7.06
C LEU A 84 1.78 -11.02 6.04
N PRO A 85 0.98 -9.94 6.13
CA PRO A 85 -0.02 -9.65 5.11
C PRO A 85 0.59 -9.59 3.70
N GLU A 86 -0.13 -10.12 2.70
CA GLU A 86 0.28 -10.08 1.27
C GLU A 86 0.60 -8.66 0.76
N SER A 87 0.14 -7.62 1.44
CA SER A 87 0.41 -6.22 1.09
C SER A 87 1.78 -5.71 1.55
N ILE A 88 2.52 -6.49 2.34
CA ILE A 88 3.91 -6.23 2.74
C ILE A 88 4.80 -7.07 1.84
N LEU A 89 5.66 -6.41 1.08
CA LEU A 89 6.39 -7.01 -0.04
C LEU A 89 7.87 -6.64 0.02
N ALA A 90 8.71 -7.59 -0.39
CA ALA A 90 10.04 -7.27 -0.90
C ALA A 90 9.93 -6.67 -2.32
N PRO A 91 10.95 -5.94 -2.81
CA PRO A 91 10.86 -5.25 -4.09
C PRO A 91 10.66 -6.20 -5.29
N ASP A 92 11.22 -7.41 -5.22
CA ASP A 92 11.14 -8.46 -6.23
C ASP A 92 9.77 -9.17 -6.26
N GLU A 93 9.01 -9.12 -5.17
CA GLU A 93 7.65 -9.68 -5.10
C GLU A 93 6.60 -8.76 -5.77
N LEU A 94 6.91 -7.48 -5.95
CA LEU A 94 5.96 -6.47 -6.44
C LEU A 94 5.34 -6.83 -7.78
N TYR A 95 6.15 -7.30 -8.74
CA TYR A 95 5.65 -7.68 -10.06
C TYR A 95 4.67 -8.84 -9.95
N HIS A 96 5.01 -9.87 -9.19
CA HIS A 96 4.16 -11.04 -9.00
C HIS A 96 2.84 -10.65 -8.33
N TYR A 97 2.90 -9.84 -7.28
CA TYR A 97 1.73 -9.33 -6.58
C TYR A 97 0.76 -8.59 -7.53
N LEU A 98 1.29 -7.64 -8.32
CA LEU A 98 0.48 -6.85 -9.25
C LEU A 98 -0.14 -7.71 -10.35
N ARG A 99 0.60 -8.72 -10.85
CA ARG A 99 0.08 -9.69 -11.81
C ARG A 99 -1.12 -10.46 -11.24
N LEU A 100 -1.05 -10.92 -9.99
CA LEU A 100 -2.18 -11.61 -9.35
C LEU A 100 -3.38 -10.68 -9.10
N ARG A 101 -3.16 -9.39 -8.79
CA ARG A 101 -4.25 -8.41 -8.66
C ARG A 101 -4.95 -8.16 -10.00
N LEU A 102 -4.20 -8.06 -11.09
CA LEU A 102 -4.76 -7.93 -12.43
C LEU A 102 -5.60 -9.15 -12.83
N LEU A 103 -5.12 -10.36 -12.56
CA LEU A 103 -5.87 -11.59 -12.83
C LEU A 103 -7.19 -11.65 -12.05
N ARG A 104 -7.15 -11.37 -10.73
CA ARG A 104 -8.35 -11.28 -9.89
C ARG A 104 -9.33 -10.23 -10.39
N PHE A 105 -8.85 -9.08 -10.87
CA PHE A 105 -9.72 -8.06 -11.44
C PHE A 105 -10.49 -8.57 -12.66
N PHE A 106 -9.83 -9.31 -13.56
CA PHE A 106 -10.49 -9.91 -14.72
C PHE A 106 -11.51 -10.99 -14.35
N GLU A 107 -11.26 -11.77 -13.30
CA GLU A 107 -12.22 -12.78 -12.80
C GLU A 107 -13.52 -12.15 -12.30
N ILE A 108 -13.44 -10.99 -11.62
CA ILE A 108 -14.60 -10.31 -11.03
C ILE A 108 -15.44 -9.58 -12.10
N ARG A 109 -14.97 -9.50 -13.36
CA ARG A 109 -15.65 -8.86 -14.51
C ARG A 109 -16.15 -7.44 -14.23
N LYS A 110 -15.45 -6.67 -13.40
CA LYS A 110 -15.78 -5.26 -13.16
C LYS A 110 -15.36 -4.39 -14.35
N PRO A 111 -16.07 -3.27 -14.59
CA PRO A 111 -15.60 -2.26 -15.53
C PRO A 111 -14.21 -1.76 -15.12
N HIS A 112 -13.35 -1.52 -16.12
CA HIS A 112 -12.05 -0.92 -15.89
C HIS A 112 -12.17 0.45 -15.23
N VAL A 113 -11.22 0.74 -14.34
CA VAL A 113 -11.05 2.07 -13.77
C VAL A 113 -10.61 3.01 -14.88
N VAL A 114 -11.36 4.09 -15.09
CA VAL A 114 -10.94 5.18 -15.97
C VAL A 114 -9.86 5.98 -15.25
N VAL A 115 -8.60 5.66 -15.54
CA VAL A 115 -7.41 6.17 -14.81
C VAL A 115 -7.39 7.71 -14.74
N SER A 116 -7.68 8.39 -15.85
CA SER A 116 -7.71 9.87 -15.88
C SER A 116 -8.72 10.46 -14.91
N GLN A 117 -9.95 9.91 -14.87
CA GLN A 117 -10.98 10.38 -13.95
C GLN A 117 -10.58 10.18 -12.48
N ALA A 118 -9.98 9.03 -12.16
CA ALA A 118 -9.51 8.75 -10.81
C ALA A 118 -8.39 9.71 -10.38
N ILE A 119 -7.42 9.99 -11.26
CA ILE A 119 -6.33 10.94 -11.01
C ILE A 119 -6.89 12.35 -10.82
N ASP A 120 -7.77 12.82 -11.71
CA ASP A 120 -8.37 14.15 -11.61
C ASP A 120 -9.06 14.38 -10.26
N VAL A 121 -9.76 13.36 -9.77
CA VAL A 121 -10.48 13.42 -8.49
C VAL A 121 -9.51 13.46 -7.31
N ILE A 122 -8.43 12.66 -7.33
CA ILE A 122 -7.37 12.70 -6.33
C ILE A 122 -6.70 14.08 -6.29
N ASP A 123 -6.39 14.65 -7.46
CA ASP A 123 -5.72 15.94 -7.58
C ASP A 123 -6.60 17.09 -7.09
N ARG A 124 -7.89 17.10 -7.47
CA ARG A 124 -8.86 18.10 -6.98
C ARG A 124 -9.00 18.08 -5.47
N ARG A 125 -8.93 16.90 -4.84
CA ARG A 125 -8.99 16.77 -3.38
C ARG A 125 -7.71 17.27 -2.71
N SER A 126 -6.55 17.00 -3.32
CA SER A 126 -5.24 17.44 -2.83
C SER A 126 -5.06 18.96 -2.92
N LYS A 127 -5.74 19.62 -3.88
CA LYS A 127 -5.72 21.07 -4.08
C LYS A 127 -6.70 21.86 -3.21
N LYS A 128 -7.61 21.23 -2.45
CA LYS A 128 -8.49 21.97 -1.53
C LYS A 128 -7.64 22.59 -0.41
N PRO A 129 -7.71 23.90 -0.15
CA PRO A 129 -6.97 24.53 0.93
C PRO A 129 -7.37 23.90 2.27
N LYS A 130 -6.39 23.66 3.15
CA LYS A 130 -6.63 23.39 4.57
C LYS A 130 -7.51 24.54 5.08
N CYS A 131 -8.70 24.24 5.60
CA CYS A 131 -9.56 25.24 6.21
C CYS A 131 -8.75 26.11 7.17
N GLU A 132 -8.81 27.44 6.97
CA GLU A 132 -8.26 28.40 7.92
C GLU A 132 -8.90 28.20 9.30
N PRO A 133 -8.12 28.32 10.38
CA PRO A 133 -8.67 28.29 11.73
C PRO A 133 -9.61 29.49 11.89
N ARG A 134 -10.82 29.24 12.38
CA ARG A 134 -11.70 30.28 12.95
C ARG A 134 -11.20 30.68 14.32
#